data_AF-X1RUI1-F1
#
_entry.id   AF-X1RUI1-F1
#
_cell.length_a   1.000
_cell.length_b   1.000
_cell.length_c   1.000
_cell.angle_alpha   90.00
_cell.angle_beta   90.00
_cell.angle_gamma   90.00
#
_symmetry.space_group_name_H-M   'P 1'
#
loop_
_entity.id
_entity.type
_entity.pdbx_description
1 polymer ?
#
loop_
_entity_poly.entity_id
_entity_poly.type
_entity_poly.pdbx_seq_one_letter_code
_entity_poly.pdbx_strand_id
1 'polypeptide(L)'
;MGKCPGENCDGDLIVRTARKTKKRFIGCNAYPECRTTFSLPQRGLLVTIREECKHCGYPIVKIIYKGRKPWDLCINPDCPGKDEKYKNYNNNK
;
A
#
# COMPACT_ATOMS: atom_id res chain seq x y z
N MET A 1 -8.35 -7.11 -2.94
CA MET A 1 -7.59 -5.88 -3.22
C MET A 1 -8.42 -5.13 -4.25
N GLY A 2 -8.78 -3.87 -4.01
CA GLY A 2 -9.82 -3.15 -4.77
C GLY A 2 -9.35 -2.58 -6.11
N LYS A 3 -10.21 -1.79 -6.76
CA LYS A 3 -9.91 -1.06 -8.01
C LYS A 3 -8.69 -0.14 -7.85
N CYS A 4 -7.96 0.04 -8.94
CA CYS A 4 -6.84 0.97 -9.00
C CYS A 4 -7.33 2.42 -8.92
N PRO A 5 -6.73 3.27 -8.05
CA PRO A 5 -7.02 4.70 -8.02
C PRO A 5 -6.30 5.48 -9.14
N GLY A 6 -5.64 4.79 -10.08
CA GLY A 6 -4.96 5.44 -11.19
C GLY A 6 -5.96 6.16 -12.09
N GLU A 7 -5.63 7.36 -12.53
CA GLU A 7 -6.44 8.10 -13.49
C GLU A 7 -6.60 7.28 -14.77
N ASN A 8 -7.85 7.12 -15.23
CA ASN A 8 -8.22 6.28 -16.38
C ASN A 8 -7.77 4.82 -16.27
N CYS A 9 -7.80 4.23 -15.08
CA CYS A 9 -7.46 2.83 -14.88
C CYS A 9 -8.63 2.03 -14.29
N ASP A 10 -9.17 1.09 -15.06
CA ASP A 10 -10.16 0.11 -14.60
C ASP A 10 -9.54 -1.18 -14.04
N GLY A 11 -8.21 -1.25 -13.98
CA GLY A 11 -7.50 -2.41 -13.47
C GLY A 11 -7.63 -2.59 -11.96
N ASP A 12 -7.28 -3.79 -11.50
CA ASP A 12 -7.29 -4.13 -10.07
C ASP A 12 -5.90 -3.96 -9.44
N LEU A 13 -5.88 -3.56 -8.18
CA LEU A 13 -4.66 -3.57 -7.38
C LEU A 13 -4.34 -5.01 -6.98
N ILE A 14 -3.13 -5.47 -7.28
CA ILE A 14 -2.65 -6.80 -6.90
C ILE A 14 -1.34 -6.70 -6.13
N VAL A 15 -1.15 -7.57 -5.14
CA VAL A 15 0.13 -7.67 -4.42
C VAL A 15 1.10 -8.45 -5.28
N ARG A 16 2.21 -7.82 -5.64
CA ARG A 16 3.32 -8.42 -6.38
C ARG A 16 4.58 -8.39 -5.53
N THR A 17 5.52 -9.27 -5.88
CA THR A 17 6.84 -9.30 -5.25
C THR A 17 7.88 -8.93 -6.29
N ALA A 18 8.72 -7.97 -5.97
CA ALA A 18 9.79 -7.53 -6.86
C ALA A 18 10.86 -8.62 -6.96
N ARG A 19 11.16 -9.09 -8.17
CA ARG A 19 12.13 -10.18 -8.39
C ARG A 19 13.52 -9.84 -7.85
N LYS A 20 13.98 -8.60 -8.06
CA LYS A 20 15.33 -8.15 -7.68
C LYS A 20 15.48 -7.92 -6.18
N THR A 21 14.55 -7.20 -5.56
CA THR A 21 14.65 -6.79 -4.15
C THR A 21 13.94 -7.72 -3.18
N LYS A 22 13.15 -8.68 -3.69
CA LYS A 22 12.23 -9.55 -2.93
C LYS A 22 11.22 -8.79 -2.06
N LYS A 23 11.05 -7.49 -2.29
CA LYS A 23 10.10 -6.65 -1.56
C LYS A 23 8.70 -6.82 -2.14
N ARG A 24 7.69 -6.79 -1.27
CA ARG A 24 6.28 -6.80 -1.67
C ARG A 24 5.85 -5.38 -2.03
N PHE A 25 5.01 -5.26 -3.03
CA PHE A 25 4.41 -4.00 -3.46
C PHE A 25 3.03 -4.26 -4.03
N ILE A 26 2.15 -3.27 -3.99
CA ILE A 26 0.89 -3.30 -4.73
C ILE A 26 1.18 -2.71 -6.11
N GLY A 27 0.80 -3.40 -7.17
CA GLY A 27 0.81 -2.86 -8.52
C GLY A 27 -0.54 -3.06 -9.18
N CYS A 28 -0.90 -2.20 -10.13
CA CYS A 28 -2.05 -2.45 -10.98
C CYS A 28 -1.82 -3.68 -11.87
N ASN A 29 -2.88 -4.46 -12.12
CA ASN A 29 -2.85 -5.56 -13.09
C ASN A 29 -2.78 -5.06 -14.54
N ALA A 30 -3.25 -3.84 -14.83
CA ALA A 30 -3.27 -3.21 -16.15
C ALA A 30 -1.90 -2.64 -16.58
N TYR A 31 -0.80 -3.18 -16.06
CA TYR A 31 0.54 -2.81 -16.51
C TYR A 31 0.77 -3.35 -17.94
N PRO A 32 1.27 -2.55 -18.91
CA PRO A 32 2.02 -1.29 -18.76
C PRO A 32 1.19 0.00 -18.82
N GLU A 33 -0.12 -0.09 -19.06
CA GLU A 33 -1.02 1.07 -19.21
C GLU A 33 -1.16 1.85 -17.89
N CYS A 34 -1.26 1.13 -16.77
CA CYS A 34 -1.21 1.71 -15.44
C CYS A 34 0.09 1.31 -14.70
N ARG A 35 0.96 2.29 -14.46
CA ARG A 35 2.25 2.11 -13.74
C ARG A 35 2.15 2.42 -12.25
N THR A 36 0.94 2.60 -11.73
CA THR A 36 0.70 2.87 -10.32
C THR A 36 1.22 1.72 -9.47
N THR A 37 2.15 2.03 -8.58
CA THR A 37 2.73 1.07 -7.64
C THR A 37 2.87 1.67 -6.26
N PHE A 38 2.67 0.85 -5.23
CA PHE A 38 2.75 1.24 -3.84
C PHE A 38 3.63 0.27 -3.08
N SER A 39 4.62 0.80 -2.36
CA SER A 39 5.55 -0.02 -1.58
C SER A 39 4.84 -0.59 -0.36
N LEU A 40 5.04 -1.88 -0.08
CA LEU A 40 4.48 -2.54 1.08
C LEU A 40 5.56 -3.08 2.02
N PRO A 41 5.22 -3.28 3.31
CA PRO A 41 6.06 -4.06 4.19
C PRO A 41 6.24 -5.49 3.69
N GLN A 42 7.45 -6.01 3.89
CA GLN A 42 7.81 -7.35 3.45
C GLN A 42 7.06 -8.45 4.21
N ARG A 43 6.72 -8.20 5.48
CA ARG A 43 6.05 -9.14 6.39
C ARG A 43 4.70 -8.58 6.82
N GLY A 44 3.84 -9.45 7.36
CA GLY A 44 2.50 -9.07 7.83
C GLY A 44 1.40 -9.45 6.83
N LEU A 45 0.22 -9.73 7.38
CA LEU A 45 -1.00 -9.93 6.62
C LEU A 45 -1.56 -8.57 6.24
N LEU A 46 -1.78 -8.35 4.94
CA LEU A 46 -2.38 -7.13 4.44
C LEU A 46 -3.87 -7.34 4.23
N VAL A 47 -4.66 -6.49 4.87
CA VAL A 47 -6.10 -6.44 4.74
C VAL A 47 -6.46 -5.07 4.19
N THR A 48 -7.07 -5.03 3.00
CA THR A 48 -7.60 -3.78 2.47
C THR A 48 -8.84 -3.38 3.26
N ILE A 49 -8.83 -2.20 3.85
CA ILE A 49 -10.02 -1.61 4.45
C ILE A 49 -10.71 -0.74 3.39
N ARG A 50 -12.03 -0.60 3.48
CA ARG A 50 -12.83 0.27 2.59
C ARG A 50 -12.70 1.76 2.95
N GLU A 51 -11.69 2.12 3.74
CA GLU A 51 -11.45 3.49 4.15
C GLU A 51 -10.43 4.14 3.22
N GLU A 52 -10.73 5.35 2.81
CA GLU A 52 -9.90 6.19 1.98
C GLU A 52 -9.17 7.23 2.84
N CYS A 53 -7.95 7.55 2.48
CA CYS A 53 -7.15 8.52 3.20
C CYS A 53 -7.73 9.92 3.02
N LYS A 54 -8.11 10.57 4.13
CA LYS A 54 -8.69 11.93 4.11
C LYS A 54 -7.77 13.00 3.52
N HIS A 55 -6.47 12.74 3.43
CA HIS A 55 -5.47 13.69 2.93
C HIS A 55 -5.18 13.56 1.44
N CYS A 56 -5.34 12.37 0.85
CA CYS A 56 -4.99 12.12 -0.55
C CYS A 56 -6.02 11.32 -1.35
N GLY A 57 -7.06 10.80 -0.72
CA GLY A 57 -8.10 9.97 -1.35
C GLY A 57 -7.69 8.52 -1.64
N TYR A 58 -6.44 8.12 -1.38
CA TYR A 58 -5.99 6.76 -1.66
C TYR A 58 -6.49 5.75 -0.61
N PRO A 59 -6.76 4.50 -0.99
CA PRO A 59 -7.23 3.49 -0.04
C PRO A 59 -6.18 3.17 1.03
N ILE A 60 -6.67 2.86 2.22
CA ILE A 60 -5.84 2.48 3.36
C ILE A 60 -5.77 0.95 3.45
N VAL A 61 -4.61 0.43 3.86
CA VAL A 61 -4.41 -1.00 4.14
C VAL A 61 -4.07 -1.20 5.61
N LYS A 62 -4.73 -2.17 6.23
CA LYS A 62 -4.44 -2.63 7.59
C LYS A 62 -3.41 -3.74 7.53
N ILE A 63 -2.34 -3.59 8.29
CA ILE A 63 -1.26 -4.58 8.38
C ILE A 63 -1.34 -5.26 9.74
N ILE A 64 -1.48 -6.58 9.70
CA ILE A 64 -1.62 -7.42 10.89
C ILE A 64 -0.36 -8.27 11.03
N TYR A 65 0.29 -8.17 12.18
CA TYR A 65 1.44 -9.00 12.55
C TYR A 65 1.08 -9.89 13.74
N LYS A 66 1.57 -11.13 13.74
CA LYS A 66 1.45 -12.01 14.91
C LYS A 66 2.23 -11.40 16.07
N GLY A 67 1.55 -11.07 17.17
CA GLY A 67 2.17 -10.51 18.38
C GLY A 67 2.39 -8.99 18.39
N ARG A 68 1.87 -8.23 17.42
CA ARG A 68 1.86 -6.76 17.45
C ARG A 68 0.45 -6.25 17.15
N LYS A 69 0.16 -5.03 17.63
CA LYS A 69 -1.12 -4.37 17.34
C LYS A 69 -1.21 -4.09 15.83
N PRO A 70 -2.33 -4.43 15.17
CA PRO A 70 -2.53 -4.09 13.77
C PRO A 70 -2.54 -2.57 13.60
N TRP A 71 -2.03 -2.11 12.46
CA TRP A 71 -1.92 -0.70 12.15
C TRP A 71 -2.32 -0.41 10.71
N ASP A 72 -2.80 0.81 10.50
CA ASP A 72 -3.30 1.27 9.21
C ASP A 72 -2.23 2.08 8.49
N LEU A 73 -2.03 1.78 7.22
CA LEU A 73 -1.05 2.40 6.34
C LEU A 73 -1.76 2.91 5.08
N CYS A 74 -1.62 4.20 4.80
CA CYS A 74 -1.99 4.74 3.50
C CYS A 74 -1.03 4.20 2.43
N ILE A 75 -1.57 3.68 1.33
CA ILE A 75 -0.73 3.12 0.26
C ILE A 75 0.07 4.19 -0.49
N ASN A 76 -0.40 5.45 -0.49
CA ASN A 76 0.27 6.53 -1.20
C ASN A 76 1.58 6.91 -0.47
N PRO A 77 2.76 6.67 -1.07
CA PRO A 77 4.04 7.07 -0.47
C PRO A 77 4.21 8.59 -0.41
N ASP A 78 3.45 9.34 -1.19
CA ASP A 78 3.50 10.81 -1.25
C ASP A 78 2.38 11.48 -0.44
N CYS A 79 1.67 10.73 0.41
CA CYS A 79 0.57 11.28 1.19
C CYS A 79 1.04 12.45 2.08
N PRO A 80 0.45 13.65 1.99
CA PRO A 80 0.86 14.81 2.79
C PRO A 80 0.53 14.66 4.27
N GLY A 81 -0.44 13.80 4.62
CA GLY A 81 -0.77 13.40 5.98
C GLY A 81 0.07 12.23 6.49
N LYS A 82 1.33 12.09 6.03
CA LYS A 82 2.32 11.11 6.52
C LYS A 82 2.77 11.46 7.95
N ASP A 83 1.83 11.73 8.82
CA ASP A 83 2.05 11.97 10.24
C ASP A 83 2.52 10.67 10.91
N GLU A 84 3.67 10.77 11.57
CA GLU A 84 4.29 9.93 12.62
C GLU A 84 4.27 8.38 12.47
N LYS A 85 3.16 7.76 12.09
CA LYS A 85 2.98 6.31 11.91
C LYS A 85 3.86 5.73 10.79
N TYR A 86 4.14 6.48 9.73
CA TYR A 86 5.07 6.05 8.67
C TYR A 86 6.55 6.13 9.12
N LYS A 87 6.91 7.08 10.01
CA LYS A 87 8.26 7.20 10.56
C LYS A 87 8.63 5.99 11.44
N ASN A 88 7.67 5.47 12.22
CA ASN A 88 7.90 4.26 13.03
C ASN A 88 8.18 2.99 12.20
N TYR A 89 7.65 2.89 10.97
CA TYR A 89 7.99 1.80 10.05
C TYR A 89 9.43 1.89 9.51
N ASN A 90 9.90 3.11 9.18
CA ASN A 90 11.25 3.31 8.63
C ASN A 90 12.36 3.35 9.68
N ASN A 91 12.05 3.61 10.95
CA ASN A 91 13.01 3.67 12.06
C ASN A 91 13.39 2.28 12.65
N ASN A 92 12.87 1.18 12.10
CA ASN A 92 13.29 -0.19 12.44
C ASN A 92 14.11 -0.84 11.31
N LYS A 93 14.90 -0.04 10.59
CA LYS A 93 15.88 -0.56 9.63
C LYS A 93 17.25 -0.64 10.28
#